data_AF-A0A849FBR6-F1
#
_entry.id   AF-A0A849FBR6-F1
#
_cell.length_a   1.000
_cell.length_b   1.000
_cell.length_c   1.000
_cell.angle_alpha   90.00
_cell.angle_beta   90.00
_cell.angle_gamma   90.00
#
_symmetry.space_group_name_H-M   'P 1'
#
loop_
_entity.id
_entity.type
_entity.pdbx_description
1 polymer ?
#
loop_
_entity_poly.entity_id
_entity_poly.type
_entity_poly.pdbx_seq_one_letter_code
_entity_poly.pdbx_strand_id
1 'polypeptide(L)'
;MASLPNHITVSGAPEGFDARLMAEEAQTRGGGVLHVARDDKRMAAMAEALRLTAPDLPVLSFPGWDCLPYDRVSPNPDVSAARMATLAALAPGLEGAFVVLTTLNAATQRVPERALLREAAFSATVGDRIDEAALRTFLVRMGFVQAPTVT
;
A
#
# COMPACT_ATOMS: atom_id res chain seq x y z
N MET A 1 30.34 8.13 -6.51
CA MET A 1 29.24 8.44 -5.58
C MET A 1 29.52 7.72 -4.27
N ALA A 2 29.54 8.42 -3.15
CA ALA A 2 29.82 7.81 -1.86
C ALA A 2 28.75 6.76 -1.53
N SER A 3 29.18 5.56 -1.10
CA SER A 3 28.27 4.52 -0.62
C SER A 3 27.53 5.04 0.59
N LEU A 4 26.22 5.23 0.48
CA LEU A 4 25.38 5.60 1.61
C LEU A 4 25.43 4.48 2.67
N PRO A 5 25.46 4.81 3.97
CA PRO A 5 25.43 3.80 5.03
C PRO A 5 24.14 2.97 4.96
N ASN A 6 24.27 1.66 5.15
CA ASN A 6 23.14 0.71 5.14
C ASN A 6 22.21 0.87 6.35
N HIS A 7 22.68 1.53 7.40
CA HIS A 7 21.91 1.79 8.61
C HIS A 7 22.15 3.21 9.08
N ILE A 8 21.08 3.94 9.32
CA ILE A 8 21.10 5.32 9.80
C ILE A 8 20.20 5.35 11.04
N THR A 9 20.73 5.87 12.14
CA THR A 9 19.93 6.18 13.33
C THR A 9 19.57 7.65 13.30
N VAL A 10 18.28 7.96 13.18
CA VAL A 10 17.77 9.33 13.24
C VAL A 10 17.20 9.58 14.64
N SER A 11 17.67 10.65 15.29
CA SER A 11 17.20 11.10 16.60
C SER A 11 16.82 12.58 16.55
N GLY A 12 16.00 13.06 17.48
CA GLY A 12 15.57 14.46 17.50
C GLY A 12 14.51 14.79 16.45
N ALA A 13 13.80 13.79 15.94
CA ALA A 13 12.64 13.96 15.09
C ALA A 13 11.36 13.83 15.95
N PRO A 14 10.78 14.94 16.44
CA PRO A 14 9.50 14.88 17.13
C PRO A 14 8.41 14.40 16.16
N GLU A 15 7.33 13.87 16.74
CA GLU A 15 6.18 13.38 15.97
C GLU A 15 5.63 14.46 15.02
N GLY A 16 5.48 14.10 13.75
CA GLY A 16 5.09 14.99 12.65
C GLY A 16 6.27 15.51 11.84
N PHE A 17 7.44 15.75 12.46
CA PHE A 17 8.65 16.14 11.73
C PHE A 17 9.35 14.93 11.10
N ASP A 18 9.19 13.76 11.70
CA ASP A 18 9.62 12.47 11.17
C ASP A 18 9.03 12.17 9.77
N ALA A 19 7.80 12.60 9.49
CA ALA A 19 7.19 12.50 8.16
C ALA A 19 7.97 13.29 7.11
N ARG A 20 8.41 14.52 7.43
CA ARG A 20 9.22 15.35 6.53
C ARG A 20 10.55 14.68 6.21
N LEU A 21 11.22 14.13 7.23
CA LEU A 21 12.50 13.44 7.05
C LEU A 21 12.33 12.19 6.16
N MET A 22 11.23 11.44 6.34
CA MET A 22 10.93 10.30 5.49
C MET A 22 10.68 10.69 4.02
N ALA A 23 9.93 11.78 3.80
CA ALA A 23 9.67 12.30 2.47
C ALA A 23 10.97 12.76 1.78
N GLU A 24 11.85 13.45 2.50
CA GLU A 24 13.17 13.87 2.01
C GLU A 24 14.04 12.67 1.64
N GLU A 25 14.04 11.60 2.44
CA GLU A 25 14.75 10.36 2.12
C GLU A 25 14.20 9.68 0.85
N ALA A 26 12.87 9.59 0.71
CA ALA A 26 12.23 9.01 -0.48
C ALA A 26 12.59 9.78 -1.75
N GLN A 27 12.55 11.12 -1.69
CA GLN A 27 12.90 12.00 -2.80
C GLN A 27 14.40 11.93 -3.14
N THR A 28 15.27 12.01 -2.13
CA THR A 28 16.73 12.02 -2.33
C THR A 28 17.23 10.73 -2.97
N ARG A 29 16.64 9.59 -2.58
CA ARG A 29 17.00 8.27 -3.13
C ARG A 29 16.30 7.97 -4.45
N GLY A 30 15.27 8.75 -4.82
CA GLY A 30 14.50 8.55 -6.05
C GLY A 30 13.80 7.18 -6.11
N GLY A 31 13.45 6.60 -4.95
CA GLY A 31 12.91 5.27 -4.85
C GLY A 31 11.93 5.11 -3.69
N GLY A 32 11.31 3.93 -3.61
CA GLY A 32 10.30 3.62 -2.59
C GLY A 32 10.86 3.48 -1.18
N VAL A 33 10.20 4.09 -0.20
CA VAL A 33 10.46 3.90 1.23
C VAL A 33 9.36 3.05 1.85
N LEU A 34 9.72 1.94 2.50
CA LEU A 34 8.80 1.17 3.33
C LEU A 34 8.95 1.62 4.79
N HIS A 35 7.92 2.25 5.33
CA HIS A 35 7.86 2.61 6.74
C HIS A 35 7.08 1.56 7.54
N VAL A 36 7.76 0.95 8.50
CA VAL A 36 7.16 -0.01 9.44
C VAL A 36 6.86 0.72 10.75
N ALA A 37 5.61 1.12 10.91
CA ALA A 37 5.10 1.70 12.14
C ALA A 37 4.96 0.62 13.24
N ARG A 38 4.98 1.09 14.49
CA ARG A 38 4.78 0.23 15.67
C ARG A 38 3.39 -0.40 15.70
N ASP A 39 2.38 0.40 15.36
CA ASP A 39 0.96 0.06 15.46
C ASP A 39 0.14 0.90 14.47
N ASP A 40 -1.15 0.57 14.31
CA ASP A 40 -2.03 1.21 13.34
C ASP A 40 -2.29 2.68 13.65
N LYS A 41 -2.27 3.08 14.92
CA LYS A 41 -2.45 4.49 15.31
C LYS A 41 -1.27 5.34 14.85
N ARG A 42 -0.05 4.83 15.03
CA ARG A 42 1.18 5.48 14.55
C ARG A 42 1.24 5.49 13.03
N MET A 43 0.82 4.41 12.38
CA MET A 43 0.72 4.36 10.91
C MET A 43 -0.24 5.44 10.38
N ALA A 44 -1.43 5.58 11.00
CA ALA A 44 -2.40 6.60 10.62
C ALA A 44 -1.89 8.03 10.88
N ALA A 45 -1.26 8.28 12.03
CA ALA A 45 -0.65 9.58 12.33
C ALA A 45 0.44 9.96 11.31
N MET A 46 1.27 9.00 10.90
CA MET A 46 2.27 9.20 9.85
C MET A 46 1.63 9.52 8.50
N ALA A 47 0.54 8.84 8.13
CA ALA A 47 -0.18 9.12 6.90
C ALA A 47 -0.73 10.56 6.87
N GLU A 48 -1.32 11.02 7.97
CA GLU A 48 -1.81 12.39 8.10
C GLU A 48 -0.66 13.42 8.05
N ALA A 49 0.45 13.14 8.73
CA ALA A 49 1.61 14.01 8.73
C ALA A 49 2.27 14.10 7.33
N LEU A 50 2.35 13.00 6.59
CA LEU A 50 2.84 13.01 5.21
C LEU A 50 1.90 13.78 4.28
N ARG A 51 0.57 13.65 4.46
CA ARG A 51 -0.40 14.43 3.67
C ARG A 51 -0.21 15.94 3.84
N LEU A 52 0.16 16.37 5.05
CA LEU A 52 0.42 17.78 5.34
C LEU A 52 1.79 18.25 4.82
N THR A 53 2.83 17.43 5.00
CA THR A 53 4.22 17.84 4.77
C THR A 53 4.74 17.53 3.37
N ALA A 54 4.14 16.56 2.68
CA ALA A 54 4.52 16.11 1.34
C ALA A 54 3.27 15.67 0.54
N PRO A 55 2.33 16.58 0.24
CA PRO A 55 1.04 16.25 -0.40
C PRO A 55 1.18 15.61 -1.79
N ASP A 56 2.27 15.91 -2.51
CA ASP A 56 2.53 15.39 -3.85
C ASP A 56 3.24 14.01 -3.82
N LEU A 57 3.64 13.53 -2.64
CA LEU A 57 4.31 12.24 -2.50
C LEU A 57 3.26 11.12 -2.48
N PRO A 58 3.31 10.15 -3.41
CA PRO A 58 2.43 8.99 -3.35
C PRO A 58 2.64 8.20 -2.05
N VAL A 59 1.56 8.03 -1.27
CA VAL A 59 1.56 7.24 -0.04
C VAL A 59 0.58 6.08 -0.19
N LEU A 60 1.08 4.85 -0.02
CA LEU A 60 0.29 3.63 -0.02
C LEU A 60 0.19 3.09 1.40
N SER A 61 -0.98 2.57 1.78
CA SER A 61 -1.19 1.95 3.09
C SER A 61 -1.35 0.43 2.94
N PHE A 62 -0.50 -0.33 3.62
CA PHE A 62 -0.58 -1.78 3.71
C PHE A 62 -0.92 -2.19 5.16
N PRO A 63 -2.21 -2.22 5.52
CA PRO A 63 -2.64 -2.49 6.90
C PRO A 63 -2.48 -3.96 7.27
N GLY A 64 -2.45 -4.24 8.57
CA GLY A 64 -2.57 -5.62 9.08
C GLY A 64 -3.98 -6.16 8.86
N TRP A 65 -4.17 -7.46 9.07
CA TRP A 65 -5.53 -7.97 9.29
C TRP A 65 -6.09 -7.42 10.60
N ASP A 66 -7.39 -7.13 10.61
CA ASP A 66 -8.16 -6.70 11.77
C ASP A 66 -8.72 -7.87 12.58
N CYS A 67 -8.29 -9.10 12.26
CA CYS A 67 -8.54 -10.31 13.03
C CYS A 67 -7.24 -10.92 13.56
N LEU A 68 -7.36 -11.82 14.54
CA LEU A 68 -6.19 -12.48 15.12
C LEU A 68 -5.63 -13.57 14.19
N PRO A 69 -4.35 -13.95 14.36
CA PRO A 69 -3.83 -15.15 13.72
C PRO A 69 -4.68 -16.37 14.12
N TYR A 70 -5.17 -17.12 13.12
CA TYR A 70 -6.05 -18.28 13.29
C TYR A 70 -7.45 -17.97 13.86
N ASP A 71 -7.95 -16.75 13.65
CA ASP A 71 -9.33 -16.40 13.98
C ASP A 71 -10.34 -17.18 13.14
N ARG A 72 -11.57 -17.28 13.65
CA ARG A 72 -12.71 -17.93 12.98
C ARG A 72 -13.45 -16.98 12.04
N VAL A 73 -13.13 -15.69 12.10
CA VAL A 73 -13.73 -14.64 11.27
C VAL A 73 -12.69 -14.13 10.29
N SER A 74 -13.11 -13.92 9.05
CA SER A 74 -12.26 -13.31 8.02
C SER A 74 -12.03 -11.84 8.33
N PRO A 75 -10.90 -11.25 7.90
CA PRO A 75 -10.69 -9.81 8.01
C PRO A 75 -11.82 -9.04 7.31
N ASN A 76 -12.07 -7.82 7.76
CA ASN A 76 -13.06 -6.95 7.13
C ASN A 76 -12.75 -6.83 5.61
N PRO A 77 -13.78 -6.91 4.74
CA PRO A 77 -13.62 -6.74 3.29
C PRO A 77 -12.83 -5.48 2.91
N ASP A 78 -13.01 -4.36 3.61
CA ASP A 78 -12.31 -3.10 3.35
C ASP A 78 -10.80 -3.22 3.64
N VAL A 79 -10.44 -3.90 4.72
CA VAL A 79 -9.03 -4.19 5.06
C VAL A 79 -8.40 -5.09 4.01
N SER A 80 -9.14 -6.11 3.57
CA SER A 80 -8.69 -7.01 2.50
C SER A 80 -8.52 -6.28 1.16
N ALA A 81 -9.47 -5.41 0.82
CA ALA A 81 -9.43 -4.60 -0.39
C ALA A 81 -8.25 -3.61 -0.37
N ALA A 82 -8.03 -2.90 0.74
CA ALA A 82 -6.90 -1.98 0.90
C ALA A 82 -5.54 -2.69 0.72
N ARG A 83 -5.39 -3.89 1.32
CA ARG A 83 -4.19 -4.70 1.15
C ARG A 83 -3.97 -5.09 -0.31
N MET A 84 -5.01 -5.59 -0.97
CA MET A 84 -4.92 -6.01 -2.38
C MET A 84 -4.67 -4.83 -3.32
N ALA A 85 -5.28 -3.66 -3.06
CA ALA A 85 -5.03 -2.44 -3.82
C ALA A 85 -3.55 -2.02 -3.77
N THR A 86 -2.96 -2.03 -2.56
CA THR A 86 -1.53 -1.72 -2.39
C THR A 86 -0.63 -2.74 -3.07
N LEU A 87 -0.92 -4.03 -2.95
CA LEU A 87 -0.16 -5.09 -3.62
C LEU A 87 -0.28 -5.01 -5.15
N ALA A 88 -1.47 -4.74 -5.67
CA ALA A 88 -1.72 -4.57 -7.10
C ALA A 88 -0.98 -3.35 -7.66
N ALA A 89 -0.93 -2.23 -6.93
CA ALA A 89 -0.15 -1.05 -7.30
C ALA A 89 1.36 -1.33 -7.32
N LEU A 90 1.88 -2.14 -6.38
CA LEU A 90 3.30 -2.49 -6.30
C LEU A 90 3.72 -3.59 -7.29
N ALA A 91 2.80 -4.44 -7.72
CA ALA A 91 3.08 -5.59 -8.59
C ALA A 91 3.74 -5.25 -9.94
N PRO A 92 3.31 -4.23 -10.72
CA PRO A 92 4.03 -3.82 -11.93
C PRO A 92 5.41 -3.25 -11.60
N GLY A 93 5.55 -2.61 -10.44
CA GLY A 93 6.71 -1.81 -10.05
C GLY A 93 6.34 -0.33 -10.17
N LEU A 94 6.67 0.45 -9.14
CA LEU A 94 6.45 1.89 -9.11
C LEU A 94 7.77 2.61 -9.37
N GLU A 95 7.70 3.63 -10.21
CA GLU A 95 8.83 4.51 -10.51
C GLU A 95 8.74 5.79 -9.67
N GLY A 96 9.89 6.39 -9.39
CA GLY A 96 9.98 7.62 -8.60
C GLY A 96 9.87 7.41 -7.09
N ALA A 97 9.75 8.53 -6.37
CA ALA A 97 9.64 8.54 -4.92
C ALA A 97 8.21 8.19 -4.49
N PHE A 98 8.08 7.25 -3.56
CA PHE A 98 6.81 6.89 -2.93
C PHE A 98 7.06 6.34 -1.53
N VAL A 99 6.03 6.32 -0.69
CA VAL A 99 6.07 5.74 0.65
C VAL A 99 5.03 4.64 0.76
N VAL A 100 5.41 3.51 1.33
CA VAL A 100 4.49 2.47 1.78
C VAL A 100 4.46 2.48 3.30
N LEU A 101 3.31 2.75 3.88
CA LEU A 101 3.07 2.69 5.32
C LEU A 101 2.54 1.31 5.69
N THR A 102 3.16 0.67 6.67
CA THR A 102 2.72 -0.62 7.17
C THR A 102 3.03 -0.76 8.66
N THR A 103 2.61 -1.87 9.27
CA THR A 103 2.99 -2.23 10.64
C THR A 103 3.83 -3.50 10.65
N LEU A 104 4.48 -3.80 11.78
CA LEU A 104 5.29 -5.01 11.92
C LEU A 104 4.47 -6.30 11.66
N ASN A 105 3.22 -6.34 12.11
CA ASN A 105 2.34 -7.49 11.89
C ASN A 105 2.03 -7.68 10.40
N ALA A 106 1.69 -6.59 9.71
CA ALA A 106 1.41 -6.62 8.28
C ALA A 106 2.65 -7.01 7.46
N ALA A 107 3.81 -6.43 7.76
CA ALA A 107 5.06 -6.64 7.03
C ALA A 107 5.61 -8.08 7.12
N THR A 108 5.30 -8.78 8.21
CA THR A 108 5.77 -10.16 8.44
C THR A 108 4.84 -11.22 7.87
N GLN A 109 3.65 -10.82 7.44
CA GLN A 109 2.67 -11.72 6.86
C GLN A 109 3.05 -12.11 5.43
N ARG A 110 2.93 -13.39 5.09
CA ARG A 110 3.10 -13.85 3.71
C ARG A 110 2.01 -13.25 2.82
N VAL A 111 2.41 -12.85 1.62
CA VAL A 111 1.54 -12.28 0.59
C VAL A 111 1.54 -13.17 -0.66
N PRO A 112 0.51 -13.06 -1.53
CA PRO A 112 0.50 -13.74 -2.81
C PRO A 112 1.73 -13.41 -3.66
N GLU A 113 2.10 -14.33 -4.55
CA GLU A 113 3.23 -14.13 -5.45
C GLU A 113 3.01 -12.95 -6.40
N ARG A 114 4.09 -12.22 -6.70
CA ARG A 114 4.03 -11.05 -7.58
C ARG A 114 3.50 -11.36 -8.97
N ALA A 115 3.81 -12.54 -9.52
CA ALA A 115 3.33 -12.97 -10.83
C ALA A 115 1.80 -13.09 -10.84
N LEU A 116 1.22 -13.71 -9.80
CA LEU A 116 -0.22 -13.81 -9.62
C LEU A 116 -0.89 -12.43 -9.50
N LEU A 117 -0.28 -11.52 -8.73
CA LEU A 117 -0.81 -10.16 -8.53
C LEU A 117 -0.86 -9.35 -9.83
N ARG A 118 0.10 -9.52 -10.74
CA ARG A 118 0.12 -8.84 -12.05
C ARG A 118 -1.07 -9.24 -12.92
N GLU A 119 -1.55 -10.47 -12.79
CA GLU A 119 -2.71 -10.98 -13.54
C GLU A 119 -4.05 -10.71 -12.82
N ALA A 120 -3.99 -10.26 -11.57
CA ALA A 120 -5.13 -9.99 -10.70
C ALA A 120 -5.56 -8.51 -10.69
N ALA A 121 -4.97 -7.67 -11.54
CA ALA A 121 -5.32 -6.26 -11.69
C ALA A 121 -6.01 -6.00 -13.04
N PHE A 122 -7.00 -5.13 -13.03
CA PHE A 122 -7.64 -4.59 -14.23
C PHE A 122 -7.50 -3.07 -14.21
N SER A 123 -7.11 -2.48 -15.34
CA SER A 123 -6.99 -1.03 -15.52
C SER A 123 -7.96 -0.56 -16.60
N ALA A 124 -8.63 0.56 -16.34
CA ALA A 124 -9.50 1.22 -17.30
C ALA A 124 -9.21 2.72 -17.28
N THR A 125 -9.04 3.29 -18.47
CA THR A 125 -8.79 4.72 -18.66
C THR A 125 -9.96 5.35 -19.43
N VAL A 126 -10.25 6.62 -19.15
CA VAL A 126 -11.28 7.37 -19.87
C VAL A 126 -10.91 7.44 -21.35
N GLY A 127 -11.85 7.07 -22.22
CA GLY A 127 -11.68 7.06 -23.67
C GLY A 127 -11.38 5.68 -24.27
N ASP A 128 -10.96 4.71 -23.45
CA ASP A 128 -10.71 3.35 -23.91
C ASP A 128 -12.01 2.54 -24.04
N ARG A 129 -12.07 1.66 -25.05
CA ARG A 129 -13.16 0.69 -25.19
C ARG A 129 -12.84 -0.54 -24.35
N ILE A 130 -13.82 -0.96 -23.54
CA ILE A 130 -13.70 -2.11 -22.65
C ILE A 130 -14.55 -3.26 -23.20
N ASP A 131 -13.99 -4.47 -23.22
CA ASP A 131 -14.75 -5.70 -23.43
C ASP A 131 -15.49 -6.06 -22.14
N GLU A 132 -16.80 -5.80 -22.12
CA GLU A 132 -17.65 -6.06 -20.96
C GLU A 132 -17.68 -7.55 -20.57
N ALA A 133 -17.66 -8.46 -21.55
CA ALA A 133 -17.70 -9.89 -21.27
C ALA A 133 -16.40 -10.34 -20.59
N ALA A 134 -15.26 -9.89 -21.10
CA ALA A 134 -13.96 -10.16 -20.49
C ALA A 134 -13.85 -9.56 -19.08
N LEU A 135 -14.33 -8.34 -18.88
CA LEU A 135 -14.38 -7.69 -17.56
C LEU A 135 -15.25 -8.48 -16.58
N ARG A 136 -16.42 -8.94 -17.01
CA ARG A 136 -17.31 -9.75 -16.17
C ARG A 136 -16.64 -11.06 -15.75
N THR A 137 -16.02 -11.77 -16.69
CA THR A 137 -15.26 -13.00 -16.38
C THR A 137 -14.11 -12.73 -15.41
N PHE A 138 -13.40 -11.62 -15.59
CA PHE A 138 -12.34 -11.19 -14.69
C PHE A 138 -12.87 -10.97 -13.26
N LEU A 139 -13.96 -10.21 -13.10
CA LEU A 139 -14.53 -9.89 -11.79
C LEU A 139 -15.01 -11.15 -11.06
N VAL A 140 -15.70 -12.06 -11.74
CA VAL A 140 -16.13 -13.35 -11.16
C VAL A 140 -14.92 -14.18 -10.71
N ARG A 141 -13.86 -14.25 -11.53
CA ARG A 141 -12.61 -14.94 -11.18
C ARG A 141 -11.93 -14.32 -9.95
N MET A 142 -12.04 -13.00 -9.76
CA MET A 142 -11.54 -12.28 -8.59
C MET A 142 -12.44 -12.37 -7.36
N GLY A 143 -13.55 -13.12 -7.43
CA GLY A 143 -14.45 -13.37 -6.29
C GLY A 143 -15.49 -12.26 -6.06
N PHE A 144 -15.67 -11.34 -7.01
CA PHE A 144 -16.74 -10.35 -6.93
C PHE A 144 -18.10 -11.02 -7.12
N VAL A 145 -19.08 -10.56 -6.34
CA VAL A 145 -20.48 -11.02 -6.42
C VAL A 145 -21.29 -9.99 -7.21
N GLN A 146 -22.09 -10.47 -8.15
CA GLN A 146 -23.01 -9.61 -8.88
C GLN A 146 -24.16 -9.17 -7.96
N ALA A 147 -24.29 -7.86 -7.76
CA ALA A 147 -25.37 -7.26 -7.00
C ALA A 147 -26.15 -6.26 -7.88
N PRO A 148 -27.46 -6.07 -7.64
CA PRO A 148 -28.24 -5.06 -8.37
C PRO A 148 -27.81 -3.63 -8.03
N THR A 149 -27.30 -3.39 -6.83
CA THR A 149 -26.79 -2.10 -6.35
C THR A 149 -25.53 -2.34 -5.51
N VAL A 150 -24.48 -1.54 -5.73
CA VAL A 150 -23.26 -1.53 -4.91
C VAL A 150 -23.47 -0.55 -3.75
N THR A 151 -23.15 -0.95 -2.52
CA THR A 151 -23.27 -0.16 -1.29
C THR A 151 -21.92 0.27 -0.75
#